data_AF-A0A943XS42-F1
#
_entry.id   AF-A0A943XS42-F1
#
_cell.length_a   1.000
_cell.length_b   1.000
_cell.length_c   1.000
_cell.angle_alpha   90.00
_cell.angle_beta   90.00
_cell.angle_gamma   90.00
#
_symmetry.space_group_name_H-M   'P 1'
#
loop_
_entity.id
_entity.type
_entity.pdbx_description
1 polymer ?
#
loop_
_entity_poly.entity_id
_entity_poly.type
_entity_poly.pdbx_seq_one_letter_code
_entity_poly.pdbx_strand_id
1 'polypeptide(L)' 'MKENEDFLYEAFQAKDTRFDGRYFVGISSTKIYCRPTCRATRPKRENCTIFSSAAEAEQAGYRPC' A
#
# COMPACT_ATOMS: atom_id res chain seq x y z
N MET A 1 -3.67 11.03 -17.17
CA MET A 1 -2.37 10.43 -16.80
C MET A 1 -2.56 9.70 -15.47
N LYS A 2 -2.96 8.41 -15.52
CA LYS A 2 -3.23 7.52 -14.37
C LYS A 2 -2.34 6.27 -14.47
N GLU A 3 -1.10 6.43 -14.93
CA GLU A 3 -0.29 5.30 -15.42
C GLU A 3 0.61 4.69 -14.32
N ASN A 4 0.68 5.29 -13.13
CA ASN A 4 1.58 4.83 -12.07
C ASN A 4 0.91 3.93 -11.01
N GLU A 5 -0.41 4.03 -10.84
CA GLU A 5 -1.16 3.19 -9.87
C GLU A 5 -1.30 1.74 -10.35
N ASP A 6 -1.46 1.53 -11.66
CA ASP A 6 -1.63 0.19 -12.24
C ASP A 6 -0.35 -0.64 -12.09
N PHE A 7 0.81 -0.05 -12.43
CA PHE A 7 2.12 -0.68 -12.25
C PHE A 7 2.44 -0.99 -10.78
N LEU A 8 2.11 -0.08 -9.85
CA LEU A 8 2.26 -0.33 -8.42
C LEU A 8 1.32 -1.43 -7.92
N TYR A 9 0.11 -1.50 -8.47
CA TYR A 9 -0.86 -2.54 -8.14
C TYR A 9 -0.44 -3.91 -8.70
N GLU A 10 0.12 -3.97 -9.89
CA GLU A 10 0.73 -5.17 -10.47
C GLU A 10 1.96 -5.62 -9.67
N ALA A 11 2.85 -4.70 -9.27
CA ALA A 11 3.98 -5.01 -8.39
C ALA A 11 3.51 -5.52 -7.01
N PHE A 12 2.44 -4.93 -6.46
CA PHE A 12 1.79 -5.41 -5.26
C PHE A 12 1.14 -6.78 -5.50
N GLN A 13 0.57 -7.05 -6.69
CA GLN A 13 0.01 -8.36 -7.09
C GLN A 13 1.06 -9.44 -7.26
N ALA A 14 2.25 -9.09 -7.76
CA ALA A 14 3.41 -9.96 -7.83
C ALA A 14 3.90 -10.40 -6.43
N LYS A 15 3.46 -9.72 -5.35
CA LYS A 15 3.86 -10.00 -3.95
C LYS A 15 5.38 -10.10 -3.82
N ASP A 16 6.08 -9.24 -4.55
CA ASP A 16 7.53 -9.32 -4.60
C ASP A 16 8.11 -8.78 -3.29
N THR A 17 8.61 -9.70 -2.45
CA THR A 17 9.24 -9.42 -1.16
C THR A 17 10.44 -8.48 -1.27
N ARG A 18 10.98 -8.22 -2.46
CA ARG A 18 12.06 -7.23 -2.67
C ARG A 18 11.62 -5.80 -2.40
N PHE A 19 10.32 -5.57 -2.28
CA PHE A 19 9.76 -4.29 -1.89
C PHE A 19 9.21 -4.27 -0.46
N ASP A 20 9.45 -5.34 0.33
CA ASP A 20 9.10 -5.33 1.75
C ASP A 20 9.84 -4.17 2.44
N GLY A 21 9.08 -3.23 3.01
CA GLY A 21 9.59 -2.01 3.65
C GLY A 21 9.99 -0.88 2.68
N ARG A 22 9.86 -1.08 1.36
CA ARG A 22 10.24 -0.10 0.33
C ARG A 22 9.08 0.79 -0.10
N TYR A 23 7.86 0.27 0.05
CA TYR A 23 6.63 1.04 -0.01
C TYR A 23 5.61 0.41 0.95
N PHE A 24 4.61 1.18 1.36
CA PHE A 24 3.55 0.77 2.26
C PHE A 24 2.21 0.97 1.57
N VAL A 25 1.22 0.14 1.89
CA VAL A 25 -0.12 0.28 1.32
C VAL A 25 -1.07 0.65 2.43
N GLY A 26 -1.56 1.88 2.41
CA GLY A 26 -2.63 2.36 3.28
C GLY A 26 -3.99 2.01 2.71
N ILE A 27 -4.83 1.45 3.56
CA ILE A 27 -6.23 1.18 3.28
C ILE A 27 -7.02 2.38 3.79
N SER A 28 -7.61 3.15 2.88
CA SER A 28 -8.42 4.33 3.24
C SER A 28 -9.66 3.95 4.06
N SER A 29 -10.22 2.74 3.84
CA SER A 29 -11.36 2.22 4.61
C SER A 29 -11.09 2.04 6.10
N THR A 30 -9.89 1.57 6.47
CA THR A 30 -9.53 1.30 7.88
C THR A 30 -8.56 2.31 8.44
N LYS A 31 -8.00 3.20 7.60
CA LYS A 31 -6.88 4.08 7.95
C LYS A 31 -5.70 3.28 8.53
N ILE A 32 -5.49 2.06 8.04
CA ILE A 32 -4.37 1.20 8.43
C ILE A 32 -3.44 1.08 7.23
N TYR A 33 -2.14 1.22 7.44
CA TYR A 33 -1.14 0.87 6.44
C TYR A 33 -0.47 -0.46 6.77
N CYS A 34 -0.23 -1.25 5.73
CA CYS A 34 0.37 -2.57 5.85
C CYS A 34 1.47 -2.75 4.81
N ARG A 35 2.30 -3.78 4.99
CA ARG A 35 3.37 -4.11 4.04
C ARG A 35 2.79 -4.70 2.75
N PRO A 36 3.46 -4.53 1.60
CA PRO A 36 3.01 -5.08 0.34
C PRO A 36 2.88 -6.61 0.31
N THR A 37 3.61 -7.26 1.20
CA THR A 37 3.65 -8.69 1.43
C THR A 37 2.50 -9.21 2.30
N CYS A 38 1.71 -8.31 2.92
CA CYS A 38 0.67 -8.71 3.83
C CYS A 38 -0.43 -9.48 3.09
N ARG A 39 -0.86 -10.61 3.69
CA ARG A 39 -1.91 -11.48 3.16
C ARG A 39 -3.32 -10.92 3.38
N ALA A 40 -3.45 -9.71 3.92
CA ALA A 40 -4.73 -9.08 4.17
C ALA A 40 -5.58 -9.04 2.88
N THR A 41 -6.87 -9.36 3.01
CA THR A 41 -7.83 -9.28 1.92
C THR A 41 -7.79 -7.88 1.35
N ARG A 42 -7.34 -7.78 0.10
CA ARG A 42 -7.15 -6.50 -0.57
C ARG A 42 -8.52 -5.85 -0.74
N PRO A 43 -8.77 -4.69 -0.12
CA PRO A 43 -9.96 -3.91 -0.44
C PRO A 43 -9.84 -3.45 -1.90
N LYS A 44 -10.96 -2.97 -2.47
CA LYS A 44 -10.97 -2.46 -3.85
C LYS A 44 -9.81 -1.50 -4.07
N ARG A 45 -9.18 -1.55 -5.24
CA ARG A 45 -8.05 -0.70 -5.65
C ARG A 45 -8.28 0.79 -5.35
N GLU A 46 -9.53 1.24 -5.45
CA GLU A 46 -9.96 2.62 -5.15
C GLU A 46 -9.75 3.04 -3.68
N ASN A 47 -9.59 2.09 -2.76
CA ASN A 47 -9.34 2.31 -1.34
C ASN A 47 -7.91 1.98 -0.92
N CYS A 48 -7.04 1.62 -1.87
CA CYS A 48 -5.62 1.38 -1.61
C CYS A 48 -4.83 2.61 -2.03
N THR A 49 -4.06 3.15 -1.10
CA THR A 49 -3.10 4.23 -1.35
C THR A 49 -1.70 3.71 -1.10
N ILE A 50 -0.84 3.80 -2.11
CA ILE A 50 0.56 3.40 -1.98
C ILE A 50 1.34 4.60 -1.41
N PHE A 51 2.12 4.36 -0.38
CA PHE A 51 3.01 5.32 0.26
C PHE A 51 4.46 4.88 0.07
N SER A 52 5.37 5.82 -0.08
CA SER A 52 6.79 5.50 -0.28
C SER A 52 7.49 5.10 1.03
N SER A 53 6.92 5.44 2.18
CA SER A 53 7.50 5.16 3.50
C SER A 53 6.44 5.15 4.62
N ALA A 54 6.74 4.48 5.72
CA ALA A 54 5.87 4.45 6.90
C ALA A 54 5.62 5.86 7.45
N ALA A 55 6.64 6.72 7.47
CA ALA A 55 6.52 8.10 7.91
C ALA A 55 5.49 8.90 7.10
N GLU A 56 5.41 8.67 5.79
CA GLU A 56 4.45 9.33 4.90
C GLU A 56 3.02 8.83 5.18
N ALA A 57 2.88 7.52 5.44
CA ALA A 57 1.61 6.93 5.85
C ALA A 57 1.15 7.47 7.22
N GLU A 58 2.06 7.59 8.19
CA GLU A 58 1.77 8.16 9.51
C GLU A 58 1.40 9.65 9.43
N GLN A 59 2.11 10.43 8.60
CA GLN A 59 1.76 11.83 8.33
C GLN A 59 0.38 11.96 7.69
N ALA A 60 0.00 11.01 6.83
CA ALA A 60 -1.33 10.97 6.24
C ALA A 60 -2.42 10.44 7.20
N GLY A 61 -2.06 10.12 8.45
CA GLY A 61 -2.98 9.69 9.50
C GLY A 61 -3.34 8.20 9.43
N TYR A 62 -2.53 7.38 8.76
CA TYR A 62 -2.69 5.93 8.75
C TYR A 62 -1.92 5.32 9.93
N ARG A 63 -2.51 4.31 10.58
CA ARG A 63 -1.88 3.58 11.68
C ARG A 63 -1.18 2.32 11.17
N PRO A 64 -0.07 1.90 11.79
CA PRO A 64 0.53 0.60 11.48
C PRO A 64 -0.45 -0.53 11.81
N CYS A 65 -0.49 -1.53 10.93
CA CYS A 65 -1.15 -2.82 11.17
C CYS A 65 -0.37 -3.69 12.18
#